data_AF-A0AAU4JBA8-F1
#
_entry.id   AF-A0AAU4JBA8-F1
#
_cell.length_a   1.000
_cell.length_b   1.000
_cell.length_c   1.000
_cell.angle_alpha   90.00
_cell.angle_beta   90.00
_cell.angle_gamma   90.00
#
_symmetry.space_group_name_H-M   'P 1'
#
loop_
_entity.id
_entity.type
_entity.pdbx_description
1 polymer ?
#
loop_
_entity_poly.entity_id
_entity_poly.type
_entity_poly.pdbx_seq_one_letter_code
_entity_poly.pdbx_strand_id
1 'polypeptide(L)'
;MQRTAGNSAAQQVVARSAHSGSAPPVQRAGDESATGPASKPNTNATAAFRKEFTEFIYGKDSLSFDEAYWAFVDNQVIYTSDVTGNATFQEKVKTLVWQKAQDKVNDYRKEAQPMNIPDGEPVRLYRKMSAREAEIFLKAKSPKAGITKSMEYGDKQYRKYLTTSLVHTASFNNEDSADRDNEAVLEFRIPAKDYWAFFAKYAKPNQLTGVFNQADSAVVNQEGHRVGDQVNFRKQEQVDEVLLKKTHHNVGIGGGNVAEFARMTTAIEEIDKSRLDQAVADSKAAMTASLISGLNSS
;
A
#
# COMPACT_ATOMS: atom_id res chain seq x y z
N MET A 1 -45.44 -43.56 35.81
CA MET A 1 -44.99 -44.78 36.49
C MET A 1 -44.54 -45.78 35.45
N GLN A 2 -43.38 -46.40 35.68
CA GLN A 2 -42.81 -47.63 35.11
C GLN A 2 -42.36 -47.69 33.63
N ARG A 3 -41.14 -48.25 33.52
CA ARG A 3 -40.26 -48.48 32.36
C ARG A 3 -40.44 -49.91 31.83
N THR A 4 -40.04 -50.14 30.57
CA THR A 4 -39.20 -51.27 30.06
C THR A 4 -38.93 -51.00 28.55
N ALA A 5 -37.68 -50.84 28.08
CA ALA A 5 -36.73 -51.87 27.58
C ALA A 5 -37.33 -52.78 26.47
N GLY A 6 -36.75 -53.08 25.31
CA GLY A 6 -35.45 -52.85 24.66
C GLY A 6 -35.35 -53.72 23.38
N ASN A 7 -34.26 -53.57 22.62
CA ASN A 7 -33.66 -54.49 21.62
C ASN A 7 -34.20 -54.67 20.16
N SER A 8 -33.35 -54.20 19.23
CA SER A 8 -32.62 -54.95 18.18
C SER A 8 -33.28 -55.58 16.95
N ALA A 9 -32.90 -55.00 15.80
CA ALA A 9 -32.33 -55.58 14.57
C ALA A 9 -33.07 -56.68 13.78
N ALA A 10 -33.32 -56.39 12.49
CA ALA A 10 -32.62 -56.98 11.33
C ALA A 10 -33.53 -57.14 10.07
N GLN A 11 -32.91 -56.91 8.90
CA GLN A 11 -33.22 -57.49 7.57
C GLN A 11 -34.52 -57.09 6.85
N GLN A 12 -34.64 -57.09 5.53
CA GLN A 12 -33.77 -56.87 4.36
C GLN A 12 -34.70 -56.99 3.13
N VAL A 13 -34.44 -56.21 2.07
CA VAL A 13 -34.73 -56.44 0.63
C VAL A 13 -36.18 -56.60 0.12
N VAL A 14 -36.59 -55.75 -0.84
CA VAL A 14 -37.12 -56.05 -2.21
C VAL A 14 -37.04 -54.73 -3.03
N ALA A 15 -36.17 -54.48 -4.02
CA ALA A 15 -35.91 -55.04 -5.37
C ALA A 15 -36.94 -54.67 -6.47
N ARG A 16 -36.51 -53.88 -7.48
CA ARG A 16 -36.73 -54.01 -8.97
C ARG A 16 -36.46 -52.66 -9.67
N SER A 17 -35.40 -52.57 -10.50
CA SER A 17 -35.40 -52.70 -11.99
C SER A 17 -36.08 -51.51 -12.69
N ALA A 18 -35.63 -50.93 -13.81
CA ALA A 18 -34.43 -50.88 -14.64
C ALA A 18 -34.80 -49.87 -15.75
N HIS A 19 -33.88 -49.01 -16.21
CA HIS A 19 -33.62 -48.72 -17.64
C HIS A 19 -32.68 -47.52 -17.83
N SER A 20 -31.74 -47.78 -18.72
CA SER A 20 -30.66 -46.98 -19.26
C SER A 20 -31.09 -45.69 -19.96
N GLY A 21 -30.37 -44.61 -19.68
CA GLY A 21 -30.31 -43.40 -20.49
C GLY A 21 -28.97 -42.69 -20.24
N SER A 22 -27.99 -42.96 -21.10
CA SER A 22 -26.65 -42.40 -21.04
C SER A 22 -26.63 -40.91 -21.41
N ALA A 23 -26.14 -40.07 -20.51
CA ALA A 23 -25.47 -38.81 -20.82
C ALA A 23 -24.25 -38.72 -19.87
N PRO A 24 -23.05 -38.37 -20.35
CA PRO A 24 -21.83 -38.49 -19.55
C PRO A 24 -21.80 -37.42 -18.46
N PRO A 25 -21.69 -37.76 -17.17
CA PRO A 25 -21.27 -36.77 -16.18
C PRO A 25 -19.78 -36.50 -16.41
N VAL A 26 -19.50 -35.25 -16.78
CA VAL A 26 -18.17 -34.63 -16.76
C VAL A 26 -17.48 -35.06 -15.46
N GLN A 27 -16.35 -35.74 -15.60
CA GLN A 27 -15.51 -36.13 -14.47
C GLN A 27 -15.16 -34.88 -13.65
N ARG A 28 -15.79 -34.76 -12.47
CA ARG A 28 -15.33 -33.90 -11.40
C ARG A 28 -14.09 -34.58 -10.83
N ALA A 29 -12.91 -34.18 -11.31
CA ALA A 29 -11.65 -34.67 -10.81
C ALA A 29 -11.30 -33.93 -9.51
N GLY A 30 -11.41 -34.64 -8.38
CA GLY A 30 -10.57 -34.47 -7.21
C GLY A 30 -11.02 -33.45 -6.17
N ASP A 31 -11.99 -33.84 -5.34
CA ASP A 31 -11.95 -33.50 -3.92
C ASP A 31 -10.67 -34.10 -3.31
N GLU A 32 -9.71 -33.25 -2.93
CA GLU A 32 -8.70 -33.57 -1.90
C GLU A 32 -8.73 -32.48 -0.83
N SER A 33 -9.78 -32.52 -0.01
CA SER A 33 -9.76 -31.95 1.33
C SER A 33 -8.93 -32.86 2.25
N ALA A 34 -7.60 -32.84 2.05
CA ALA A 34 -6.69 -33.26 3.12
C ALA A 34 -6.73 -32.17 4.20
N THR A 35 -7.31 -32.46 5.36
CA THR A 35 -7.48 -31.51 6.49
C THR A 35 -6.17 -31.20 7.23
N GLY A 36 -5.01 -31.33 6.58
CA GLY A 36 -3.70 -31.10 7.17
C GLY A 36 -2.65 -30.67 6.14
N PRO A 37 -1.45 -30.25 6.56
CA PRO A 37 -0.42 -29.74 5.67
C PRO A 37 -0.03 -30.76 4.61
N ALA A 38 0.21 -30.30 3.38
CA ALA A 38 0.61 -31.17 2.28
C ALA A 38 2.00 -31.76 2.54
N SER A 39 2.13 -33.08 2.37
CA SER A 39 3.42 -33.79 2.47
C SER A 39 4.20 -33.82 1.15
N LYS A 40 3.61 -33.28 0.08
CA LYS A 40 4.21 -33.19 -1.26
C LYS A 40 3.72 -31.91 -1.96
N PRO A 41 4.56 -31.26 -2.79
CA PRO A 41 4.11 -30.14 -3.62
C PRO A 41 2.94 -30.53 -4.53
N ASN A 42 1.86 -29.77 -4.45
CA ASN A 42 0.70 -29.88 -5.35
C ASN A 42 0.22 -28.48 -5.75
N THR A 43 -0.66 -28.38 -6.75
CA THR A 43 -1.08 -27.09 -7.31
C THR A 43 -1.68 -26.16 -6.25
N ASN A 44 -2.61 -26.65 -5.43
CA ASN A 44 -3.32 -25.83 -4.44
C ASN A 44 -2.39 -25.37 -3.32
N ALA A 45 -1.61 -26.27 -2.74
CA ALA A 45 -0.64 -25.95 -1.70
C ALA A 45 0.49 -25.04 -2.23
N THR A 46 0.90 -25.19 -3.49
CA THR A 46 1.91 -24.32 -4.11
C THR A 46 1.36 -22.92 -4.31
N ALA A 47 0.12 -22.78 -4.80
CA ALA A 47 -0.52 -21.48 -4.96
C ALA A 47 -0.73 -20.79 -3.61
N ALA A 48 -1.20 -21.51 -2.59
CA ALA A 48 -1.37 -21.00 -1.23
C ALA A 48 -0.03 -20.55 -0.64
N PHE A 49 1.01 -21.39 -0.71
CA PHE A 49 2.34 -21.06 -0.20
C PHE A 49 2.92 -19.83 -0.89
N ARG A 50 2.83 -19.75 -2.23
CA ARG A 50 3.30 -18.57 -2.97
C ARG A 50 2.60 -17.31 -2.52
N LYS A 51 1.26 -17.36 -2.38
CA LYS A 51 0.45 -16.23 -1.93
C LYS A 51 0.85 -15.79 -0.53
N GLU A 52 0.79 -16.70 0.44
CA GLU A 52 1.05 -16.39 1.85
C GLU A 52 2.50 -15.97 2.09
N PHE A 53 3.47 -16.62 1.42
CA PHE A 53 4.88 -16.22 1.53
C PHE A 53 5.10 -14.83 0.92
N THR A 54 4.47 -14.50 -0.22
CA THR A 54 4.54 -13.15 -0.81
C THR A 54 3.91 -12.08 0.09
N GLU A 55 2.77 -12.38 0.73
CA GLU A 55 2.12 -11.49 1.70
C GLU A 55 2.97 -11.29 2.96
N PHE A 56 3.65 -12.35 3.41
CA PHE A 56 4.54 -12.34 4.57
C PHE A 56 5.77 -11.44 4.35
N ILE A 57 6.42 -11.56 3.19
CA ILE A 57 7.66 -10.82 2.91
C ILE A 57 7.43 -9.35 2.56
N TYR A 58 6.20 -8.94 2.27
CA TYR A 58 5.90 -7.53 1.99
C TYR A 58 6.20 -6.63 3.20
N GLY A 59 7.08 -5.64 3.01
CA GLY A 59 7.52 -4.71 4.05
C GLY A 59 8.60 -5.27 4.97
N LYS A 60 9.16 -6.45 4.64
CA LYS A 60 10.32 -7.07 5.31
C LYS A 60 11.59 -6.90 4.51
N ASP A 61 11.74 -5.72 3.90
CA ASP A 61 12.75 -5.42 2.88
C ASP A 61 14.19 -5.48 3.41
N SER A 62 14.37 -5.58 4.73
CA SER A 62 15.67 -5.71 5.40
C SER A 62 16.07 -7.15 5.71
N LEU A 63 15.18 -8.14 5.53
CA LEU A 63 15.49 -9.55 5.84
C LEU A 63 16.20 -10.22 4.66
N SER A 64 17.16 -11.09 4.96
CA SER A 64 17.68 -12.06 4.01
C SER A 64 16.63 -13.13 3.67
N PHE A 65 16.86 -13.88 2.59
CA PHE A 65 15.96 -14.99 2.22
C PHE A 65 15.81 -15.99 3.37
N ASP A 66 16.91 -16.41 4.01
CA ASP A 66 16.88 -17.44 5.05
C ASP A 66 16.10 -16.95 6.29
N GLU A 67 16.30 -15.70 6.71
CA GLU A 67 15.56 -15.10 7.84
C GLU A 67 14.06 -15.03 7.56
N ALA A 68 13.67 -14.57 6.37
CA ALA A 68 12.26 -14.48 6.00
C ALA A 68 11.63 -15.86 5.79
N TYR A 69 12.35 -16.79 5.17
CA TYR A 69 11.88 -18.14 4.86
C TYR A 69 11.57 -18.91 6.14
N TRP A 70 12.50 -18.96 7.09
CA TRP A 70 12.30 -19.70 8.33
C TRP A 70 11.25 -19.07 9.23
N ALA A 71 11.23 -17.73 9.35
CA ALA A 71 10.18 -17.04 10.10
C ALA A 71 8.77 -17.30 9.56
N PHE A 72 8.63 -17.47 8.23
CA PHE A 72 7.36 -17.87 7.61
C PHE A 72 7.05 -19.35 7.85
N VAL A 73 8.01 -20.23 7.58
CA VAL A 73 7.83 -21.68 7.66
C VAL A 73 7.44 -22.13 9.07
N ASP A 74 7.95 -21.47 10.10
CA ASP A 74 7.65 -21.75 11.50
C ASP A 74 6.17 -21.51 11.86
N ASN A 75 5.45 -20.68 11.10
CA ASN A 75 4.08 -20.25 11.40
C ASN A 75 3.04 -20.68 10.36
N GLN A 76 3.45 -21.22 9.20
CA GLN A 76 2.55 -21.67 8.14
C GLN A 76 2.05 -23.11 8.36
N VAL A 77 0.87 -23.43 7.81
CA VAL A 77 0.24 -24.78 7.91
C VAL A 77 -0.04 -25.42 6.54
N ILE A 78 0.67 -24.97 5.50
CA ILE A 78 0.45 -25.35 4.11
C ILE A 78 1.25 -26.62 3.76
N TYR A 79 2.51 -26.66 4.16
CA TYR A 79 3.42 -27.78 3.92
C TYR A 79 4.00 -28.34 5.22
N THR A 80 4.23 -29.65 5.24
CA THR A 80 4.96 -30.34 6.32
C THR A 80 6.43 -29.90 6.38
N SER A 81 7.08 -30.11 7.54
CA SER A 81 8.50 -29.81 7.76
C SER A 81 9.43 -30.54 6.80
N ASP A 82 9.07 -31.75 6.36
CA ASP A 82 9.88 -32.53 5.41
C ASP A 82 9.94 -31.85 4.03
N VAL A 83 8.86 -31.18 3.63
CA VAL A 83 8.79 -30.44 2.37
C VAL A 83 9.53 -29.11 2.49
N THR A 84 9.29 -28.34 3.55
CA THR A 84 9.94 -27.04 3.76
C THR A 84 11.42 -27.15 4.10
N GLY A 85 11.84 -28.24 4.75
CA GLY A 85 13.24 -28.58 5.01
C GLY A 85 14.03 -29.05 3.79
N ASN A 86 13.36 -29.33 2.66
CA ASN A 86 14.01 -29.83 1.46
C ASN A 86 14.76 -28.72 0.71
N ALA A 87 16.07 -28.87 0.50
CA ALA A 87 16.91 -27.87 -0.18
C ALA A 87 16.44 -27.53 -1.61
N THR A 88 15.92 -28.50 -2.37
CA THR A 88 15.39 -28.24 -3.72
C THR A 88 14.10 -27.42 -3.67
N PHE A 89 13.26 -27.64 -2.65
CA PHE A 89 12.07 -26.82 -2.44
C PHE A 89 12.45 -25.39 -2.03
N GLN A 90 13.39 -25.24 -1.11
CA GLN A 90 13.91 -23.94 -0.69
C GLN A 90 14.47 -23.13 -1.85
N GLU A 91 15.30 -23.75 -2.70
CA GLU A 91 15.87 -23.06 -3.86
C GLU A 91 14.80 -22.63 -4.87
N LYS A 92 13.75 -23.43 -5.04
CA LYS A 92 12.58 -23.04 -5.87
C LYS A 92 11.82 -21.86 -5.26
N VAL A 93 11.63 -21.81 -3.95
CA VAL A 93 10.99 -20.67 -3.29
C VAL A 93 11.86 -19.41 -3.41
N LYS A 94 13.18 -19.55 -3.21
CA LYS A 94 14.14 -18.47 -3.35
C LYS A 94 14.13 -17.85 -4.74
N THR A 95 14.19 -18.67 -5.77
CA THR A 95 14.28 -18.20 -7.16
C THR A 95 12.93 -17.76 -7.73
N LEU A 96 11.87 -18.50 -7.47
CA LEU A 96 10.58 -18.26 -8.11
C LEU A 96 9.65 -17.34 -7.33
N VAL A 97 9.88 -17.13 -6.03
CA VAL A 97 9.01 -16.29 -5.20
C VAL A 97 9.80 -15.12 -4.65
N TRP A 98 10.88 -15.39 -3.91
CA TRP A 98 11.65 -14.32 -3.26
C TRP A 98 12.33 -13.39 -4.26
N GLN A 99 13.16 -13.90 -5.18
CA GLN A 99 13.87 -13.07 -6.15
C GLN A 99 12.90 -12.30 -7.06
N LYS A 100 11.92 -12.98 -7.66
CA LYS A 100 10.90 -12.31 -8.50
C LYS A 100 10.09 -11.26 -7.72
N ALA A 101 9.76 -11.51 -6.44
CA ALA A 101 9.10 -10.51 -5.60
C ALA A 101 10.00 -9.30 -5.35
N GLN A 102 11.28 -9.54 -5.04
CA GLN A 102 12.25 -8.47 -4.85
C GLN A 102 12.47 -7.65 -6.12
N ASP A 103 12.56 -8.29 -7.28
CA ASP A 103 12.68 -7.61 -8.58
C ASP A 103 11.48 -6.72 -8.86
N LYS A 104 10.27 -7.25 -8.69
CA LYS A 104 9.04 -6.46 -8.83
C LYS A 104 8.93 -5.32 -7.82
N VAL A 105 9.32 -5.53 -6.56
CA VAL A 105 9.38 -4.46 -5.55
C VAL A 105 10.38 -3.40 -5.98
N ASN A 106 11.56 -3.80 -6.47
CA ASN A 106 12.57 -2.89 -6.99
C ASN A 106 12.07 -2.12 -8.21
N ASP A 107 11.32 -2.74 -9.11
CA ASP A 107 10.75 -2.08 -10.28
C ASP A 107 9.63 -1.10 -9.88
N TYR A 108 8.74 -1.50 -8.98
CA TYR A 108 7.74 -0.61 -8.38
C TYR A 108 8.40 0.63 -7.75
N ARG A 109 9.53 0.44 -7.06
CA ARG A 109 10.33 1.53 -6.47
C ARG A 109 11.01 2.44 -7.49
N LYS A 110 11.25 1.99 -8.73
CA LYS A 110 11.85 2.80 -9.79
C LYS A 110 10.80 3.61 -10.57
N GLU A 111 9.56 3.15 -10.60
CA GLU A 111 8.51 3.73 -11.44
C GLU A 111 7.72 4.83 -10.73
N ALA A 112 7.32 5.85 -11.49
CA ALA A 112 6.47 6.92 -10.97
C ALA A 112 5.02 6.45 -11.06
N GLN A 113 4.35 6.34 -9.92
CA GLN A 113 3.00 5.80 -9.87
C GLN A 113 1.99 6.89 -10.28
N PRO A 114 1.10 6.65 -11.25
CA PRO A 114 0.08 7.62 -11.64
C PRO A 114 -0.91 7.85 -10.50
N MET A 115 -1.38 9.09 -10.33
CA MET A 115 -2.49 9.42 -9.45
C MET A 115 -3.80 9.10 -10.17
N ASN A 116 -4.59 8.19 -9.60
CA ASN A 116 -5.94 7.90 -10.09
C ASN A 116 -6.94 8.86 -9.42
N ILE A 117 -7.18 10.01 -10.05
CA ILE A 117 -8.18 10.99 -9.60
C ILE A 117 -9.42 10.86 -10.49
N PRO A 118 -10.58 10.44 -9.96
CA PRO A 118 -11.82 10.42 -10.72
C PRO A 118 -12.20 11.81 -11.26
N ASP A 119 -12.92 11.85 -12.39
CA ASP A 119 -13.38 13.11 -12.98
C ASP A 119 -14.26 13.89 -11.99
N GLY A 120 -13.93 15.17 -11.80
CA GLY A 120 -14.63 16.06 -10.87
C GLY A 120 -14.18 15.96 -9.41
N GLU A 121 -13.37 14.97 -9.04
CA GLU A 121 -12.82 14.86 -7.69
C GLU A 121 -11.62 15.80 -7.47
N PRO A 122 -11.43 16.31 -6.24
CA PRO A 122 -10.26 17.11 -5.91
C PRO A 122 -9.00 16.25 -5.85
N VAL A 123 -7.85 16.89 -6.08
CA VAL A 123 -6.56 16.37 -5.62
C VAL A 123 -6.59 16.38 -4.09
N ARG A 124 -6.18 15.25 -3.51
CA ARG A 124 -6.03 15.08 -2.07
C ARG A 124 -4.55 15.14 -1.73
N LEU A 125 -4.20 16.06 -0.85
CA LEU A 125 -2.86 16.16 -0.29
C LEU A 125 -2.93 15.80 1.18
N TYR A 126 -1.93 15.09 1.66
CA TYR A 126 -1.89 14.63 3.04
C TYR A 126 -0.64 15.18 3.72
N ARG A 127 -0.76 15.53 5.00
CA ARG A 127 0.39 15.92 5.81
C ARG A 127 0.26 15.29 7.19
N LYS A 128 1.30 14.54 7.56
CA LYS A 128 1.51 14.11 8.94
C LYS A 128 2.18 15.24 9.73
N MET A 129 1.63 15.56 10.89
CA MET A 129 2.07 16.68 11.72
C MET A 129 1.82 16.41 13.21
N SER A 130 2.38 17.23 14.09
CA SER A 130 2.02 17.16 15.52
C SER A 130 0.53 17.46 15.73
N ALA A 131 -0.11 16.85 16.71
CA ALA A 131 -1.52 17.13 17.04
C ALA A 131 -1.75 18.64 17.29
N ARG A 132 -0.78 19.34 17.89
CA ARG A 132 -0.85 20.80 18.12
C ARG A 132 -0.85 21.61 16.83
N GLU A 133 -0.06 21.21 15.82
CA GLU A 133 -0.13 21.82 14.49
C GLU A 133 -1.47 21.53 13.83
N ALA A 134 -1.99 20.30 13.95
CA ALA A 134 -3.27 19.90 13.39
C ALA A 134 -4.44 20.74 13.96
N GLU A 135 -4.44 21.00 15.28
CA GLU A 135 -5.45 21.85 15.91
C GLU A 135 -5.55 23.26 15.31
N ILE A 136 -4.44 23.81 14.77
CA ILE A 136 -4.43 25.13 14.12
C ILE A 136 -5.38 25.11 12.91
N PHE A 137 -5.36 24.02 12.14
CA PHE A 137 -6.23 23.84 10.98
C PHE A 137 -7.67 23.54 11.41
N LEU A 138 -7.85 22.56 12.31
CA LEU A 138 -9.16 22.04 12.69
C LEU A 138 -10.01 23.07 13.45
N LYS A 139 -9.38 23.98 14.21
CA LYS A 139 -10.07 25.07 14.93
C LYS A 139 -10.18 26.36 14.11
N ALA A 140 -9.64 26.40 12.88
CA ALA A 140 -9.71 27.59 12.05
C ALA A 140 -11.12 27.82 11.51
N LYS A 141 -11.50 29.09 11.35
CA LYS A 141 -12.79 29.47 10.75
C LYS A 141 -12.91 29.14 9.25
N SER A 142 -11.78 28.84 8.60
CA SER A 142 -11.70 28.45 7.19
C SER A 142 -10.36 27.78 6.89
N PRO A 143 -10.26 26.98 5.81
CA PRO A 143 -8.98 26.41 5.35
C PRO A 143 -7.90 27.47 5.18
N LYS A 144 -8.26 28.62 4.58
CA LYS A 144 -7.35 29.74 4.38
C LYS A 144 -6.76 30.26 5.68
N ALA A 145 -7.60 30.44 6.71
CA ALA A 145 -7.13 30.92 8.01
C ALA A 145 -6.20 29.90 8.70
N GLY A 146 -6.51 28.60 8.59
CA GLY A 146 -5.69 27.52 9.13
C GLY A 146 -4.30 27.48 8.47
N ILE A 147 -4.25 27.48 7.13
CA ILE A 147 -3.01 27.46 6.35
C ILE A 147 -2.14 28.69 6.62
N THR A 148 -2.72 29.89 6.63
CA THR A 148 -1.93 31.10 6.93
C THR A 148 -1.33 31.03 8.33
N LYS A 149 -2.11 30.60 9.32
CA LYS A 149 -1.67 30.51 10.72
C LYS A 149 -0.67 29.37 10.95
N SER A 150 -0.77 28.25 10.23
CA SER A 150 0.18 27.15 10.35
C SER A 150 1.58 27.50 9.86
N MET A 151 1.71 28.47 8.94
CA MET A 151 3.03 28.96 8.52
C MET A 151 3.77 29.74 9.61
N GLU A 152 3.07 30.21 10.64
CA GLU A 152 3.68 30.81 11.84
C GLU A 152 4.16 29.75 12.85
N TYR A 153 3.76 28.49 12.65
CA TYR A 153 4.11 27.38 13.52
C TYR A 153 5.35 26.65 13.00
N GLY A 154 6.50 26.88 13.64
CA GLY A 154 7.80 26.33 13.24
C GLY A 154 8.73 27.37 12.64
N ASP A 155 9.81 26.94 11.99
CA ASP A 155 10.76 27.83 11.31
C ASP A 155 10.10 28.47 10.08
N LYS A 156 10.24 29.80 9.93
CA LYS A 156 9.72 30.57 8.79
C LYS A 156 10.39 30.22 7.46
N GLN A 157 11.60 29.66 7.50
CA GLN A 157 12.31 29.19 6.31
C GLN A 157 11.89 27.76 5.92
N TYR A 158 11.18 27.04 6.79
CA TYR A 158 10.74 25.69 6.54
C TYR A 158 9.56 25.65 5.57
N ARG A 159 9.52 24.60 4.75
CA ARG A 159 8.43 24.34 3.80
C ARG A 159 7.52 23.27 4.38
N LYS A 160 6.22 23.55 4.43
CA LYS A 160 5.24 22.56 4.85
C LYS A 160 5.06 21.55 3.72
N TYR A 161 5.71 20.40 3.83
CA TYR A 161 5.59 19.30 2.88
C TYR A 161 4.25 18.58 3.05
N LEU A 162 3.59 18.35 1.92
CA LEU A 162 2.43 17.50 1.75
C LEU A 162 2.73 16.43 0.71
N THR A 163 2.01 15.31 0.77
CA THR A 163 2.17 14.17 -0.13
C THR A 163 0.85 13.83 -0.81
N THR A 164 0.88 13.32 -2.04
CA THR A 164 -0.34 12.90 -2.75
C THR A 164 -0.80 11.47 -2.41
N SER A 165 -0.01 10.65 -1.71
CA SER A 165 -0.42 9.32 -1.23
C SER A 165 -0.66 9.31 0.27
N LEU A 166 -1.87 8.88 0.64
CA LEU A 166 -2.20 8.61 2.02
C LEU A 166 -1.28 7.53 2.61
N VAL A 167 -0.97 6.48 1.86
CA VAL A 167 -0.12 5.36 2.32
C VAL A 167 1.27 5.84 2.70
N HIS A 168 1.83 6.79 1.94
CA HIS A 168 3.18 7.29 2.19
C HIS A 168 3.24 8.14 3.47
N THR A 169 2.14 8.73 3.93
CA THR A 169 2.13 9.43 5.22
C THR A 169 2.44 8.52 6.41
N ALA A 170 2.19 7.22 6.31
CA ALA A 170 2.51 6.25 7.36
C ALA A 170 4.02 6.05 7.53
N SER A 171 4.81 6.20 6.47
CA SER A 171 6.27 5.95 6.48
C SER A 171 7.12 7.23 6.51
N PHE A 172 6.52 8.41 6.32
CA PHE A 172 7.22 9.67 6.55
C PHE A 172 7.51 9.87 8.04
N ASN A 173 8.73 10.27 8.40
CA ASN A 173 8.99 10.84 9.72
C ASN A 173 8.80 12.35 9.63
N ASN A 174 7.96 12.93 10.48
CA ASN A 174 7.88 14.38 10.57
C ASN A 174 9.05 14.86 11.43
N GLU A 175 10.12 15.34 10.79
CA GLU A 175 11.30 15.89 11.49
C GLU A 175 10.93 17.08 12.41
N ASP A 176 9.81 17.77 12.12
CA ASP A 176 9.27 18.85 12.93
C ASP A 176 8.30 18.39 14.04
N SER A 177 7.98 17.09 14.17
CA SER A 177 7.16 16.62 15.29
C SER A 177 8.04 16.46 16.52
N ALA A 178 8.01 17.48 17.39
CA ALA A 178 8.58 17.41 18.73
C ALA A 178 7.92 16.31 19.59
N ASP A 179 6.74 15.83 19.19
CA ASP A 179 5.97 14.79 19.85
C ASP A 179 5.57 13.72 18.81
N ARG A 180 6.46 12.74 18.61
CA ARG A 180 6.27 11.63 17.66
C ARG A 180 5.20 10.65 18.11
N ASP A 181 4.85 10.66 19.40
CA ASP A 181 3.85 9.78 19.98
C ASP A 181 2.42 10.36 19.85
N ASN A 182 2.31 11.62 19.44
CA ASN A 182 1.05 12.34 19.24
C ASN A 182 1.00 13.06 17.87
N GLU A 183 1.11 12.26 16.81
CA GLU A 183 0.98 12.73 15.42
C GLU A 183 -0.46 12.59 14.90
N ALA A 184 -0.88 13.55 14.08
CA ALA A 184 -2.13 13.53 13.34
C ALA A 184 -1.85 13.64 11.83
N VAL A 185 -2.75 13.09 11.01
CA VAL A 185 -2.68 13.19 9.55
C VAL A 185 -3.87 14.02 9.07
N LEU A 186 -3.62 15.12 8.37
CA LEU A 186 -4.67 15.92 7.75
C LEU A 186 -4.71 15.69 6.24
N GLU A 187 -5.92 15.63 5.67
CA GLU A 187 -6.22 15.69 4.23
C GLU A 187 -6.63 17.10 3.84
N PHE A 188 -6.02 17.61 2.77
CA PHE A 188 -6.30 18.89 2.15
C PHE A 188 -6.89 18.62 0.76
N ARG A 189 -8.06 19.17 0.49
CA ARG A 189 -8.74 19.00 -0.81
C ARG A 189 -8.57 20.25 -1.66
N ILE A 190 -8.10 20.06 -2.89
CA ILE A 190 -7.90 21.13 -3.87
C ILE A 190 -8.53 20.70 -5.20
N PRO A 191 -9.39 21.51 -5.83
CA PRO A 191 -9.90 21.20 -7.16
C PRO A 191 -8.75 20.87 -8.13
N ALA A 192 -8.86 19.76 -8.86
CA ALA A 192 -7.74 19.24 -9.64
C ALA A 192 -7.18 20.27 -10.64
N LYS A 193 -8.07 21.05 -11.29
CA LYS A 193 -7.69 22.13 -12.19
C LYS A 193 -6.81 23.18 -11.51
N ASP A 194 -7.19 23.60 -10.31
CA ASP A 194 -6.47 24.64 -9.56
C ASP A 194 -5.13 24.11 -9.05
N TYR A 195 -5.11 22.86 -8.56
CA TYR A 195 -3.88 22.20 -8.13
C TYR A 195 -2.83 22.14 -9.25
N TRP A 196 -3.22 21.66 -10.44
CA TRP A 196 -2.28 21.53 -11.55
C TRP A 196 -1.86 22.89 -12.12
N ALA A 197 -2.72 23.90 -12.08
CA ALA A 197 -2.34 25.27 -12.45
C ALA A 197 -1.32 25.86 -11.46
N PHE A 198 -1.52 25.64 -10.16
CA PHE A 198 -0.54 26.00 -9.13
C PHE A 198 0.78 25.26 -9.32
N PHE A 199 0.72 23.95 -9.54
CA PHE A 199 1.89 23.11 -9.75
C PHE A 199 2.69 23.62 -10.95
N ALA A 200 2.04 23.82 -12.11
CA ALA A 200 2.71 24.34 -13.31
C ALA A 200 3.39 25.70 -13.10
N LYS A 201 2.83 26.55 -12.24
CA LYS A 201 3.35 27.90 -11.99
C LYS A 201 4.50 27.92 -10.99
N TYR A 202 4.41 27.13 -9.92
CA TYR A 202 5.30 27.27 -8.76
C TYR A 202 6.24 26.09 -8.55
N ALA A 203 5.94 24.90 -9.10
CA ALA A 203 6.70 23.70 -8.82
C ALA A 203 8.15 23.80 -9.29
N LYS A 204 9.08 23.52 -8.37
CA LYS A 204 10.53 23.48 -8.62
C LYS A 204 11.18 22.24 -8.02
N PRO A 205 12.24 21.69 -8.63
CA PRO A 205 12.95 20.53 -8.11
C PRO A 205 13.59 20.84 -6.75
N ASN A 206 13.53 19.91 -5.81
CA ASN A 206 14.03 20.13 -4.45
C ASN A 206 15.54 20.24 -4.29
N GLN A 207 16.30 19.70 -5.23
CA GLN A 207 17.77 19.80 -5.23
C GLN A 207 18.26 20.83 -6.24
N LEU A 208 17.37 21.63 -6.81
CA LEU A 208 17.79 22.75 -7.62
C LEU A 208 18.50 23.79 -6.73
N THR A 209 19.74 24.11 -7.06
CA THR A 209 20.55 25.07 -6.30
C THR A 209 19.80 26.39 -6.09
N GLY A 210 19.70 26.82 -4.84
CA GLY A 210 19.04 28.08 -4.47
C GLY A 210 17.51 28.05 -4.46
N VAL A 211 16.85 26.92 -4.75
CA VAL A 211 15.38 26.82 -4.77
C VAL A 211 14.75 27.15 -3.41
N PHE A 212 15.41 26.81 -2.31
CA PHE A 212 14.93 27.15 -0.97
C PHE A 212 14.95 28.67 -0.69
N ASN A 213 15.76 29.44 -1.42
CA ASN A 213 15.80 30.89 -1.35
C ASN A 213 14.75 31.57 -2.26
N GLN A 214 14.11 30.82 -3.16
CA GLN A 214 13.04 31.33 -4.01
C GLN A 214 11.73 31.29 -3.23
N ALA A 215 11.31 32.45 -2.73
CA ALA A 215 10.14 32.58 -1.85
C ALA A 215 8.85 32.02 -2.49
N ASP A 216 8.69 32.18 -3.80
CA ASP A 216 7.50 31.80 -4.56
C ASP A 216 7.51 30.33 -5.05
N SER A 217 8.65 29.65 -5.02
CA SER A 217 8.72 28.26 -5.47
C SER A 217 7.94 27.31 -4.55
N ALA A 218 7.31 26.28 -5.10
CA ALA A 218 6.80 25.12 -4.37
C ALA A 218 7.77 23.98 -4.62
N VAL A 219 8.44 23.49 -3.58
CA VAL A 219 9.52 22.52 -3.75
C VAL A 219 8.94 21.13 -3.92
N VAL A 220 9.25 20.45 -5.00
CA VAL A 220 8.72 19.13 -5.33
C VAL A 220 9.80 18.08 -5.13
N ASN A 221 9.44 17.04 -4.37
CA ASN A 221 10.21 15.80 -4.29
C ASN A 221 9.41 14.71 -5.01
N GLN A 222 10.10 13.68 -5.45
CA GLN A 222 9.44 12.45 -5.85
C GLN A 222 8.69 11.83 -4.66
N GLU A 223 7.57 11.16 -4.93
CA GLU A 223 6.89 10.31 -3.95
C GLU A 223 7.41 8.88 -3.98
N GLY A 224 7.31 8.20 -2.83
CA GLY A 224 7.57 6.77 -2.66
C GLY A 224 9.01 6.39 -2.31
N HIS A 225 9.19 5.08 -2.11
CA HIS A 225 10.44 4.38 -1.74
C HIS A 225 11.44 4.29 -2.91
N ARG A 226 11.66 5.39 -3.65
CA ARG A 226 12.81 5.45 -4.55
C ARG A 226 14.08 5.29 -3.72
N VAL A 227 15.12 4.69 -4.28
CA VAL A 227 16.42 4.51 -3.61
C VAL A 227 17.51 5.07 -4.52
N GLY A 228 18.54 5.69 -3.93
CA GLY A 228 19.66 6.29 -4.65
C GLY A 228 19.42 7.71 -5.14
N ASP A 229 20.24 8.19 -6.08
CA ASP A 229 20.24 9.58 -6.55
C ASP A 229 18.92 10.07 -7.19
N GLN A 230 18.01 9.15 -7.50
CA GLN A 230 16.72 9.39 -8.13
C GLN A 230 15.60 9.78 -7.14
N VAL A 231 15.85 9.76 -5.83
CA VAL A 231 14.88 10.15 -4.78
C VAL A 231 14.57 11.64 -4.83
N ASN A 232 15.51 12.41 -5.36
CA ASN A 232 15.44 13.86 -5.34
C ASN A 232 15.42 14.41 -6.77
N PHE A 233 14.48 15.32 -7.02
CA PHE A 233 14.42 16.05 -8.28
C PHE A 233 15.53 17.11 -8.28
N ARG A 234 16.44 16.98 -9.24
CA ARG A 234 17.56 17.88 -9.48
C ARG A 234 17.31 18.80 -10.68
N LYS A 235 16.39 18.42 -11.56
CA LYS A 235 16.12 19.13 -12.83
C LYS A 235 14.63 19.38 -13.05
N GLN A 236 14.31 20.46 -13.76
CA GLN A 236 12.93 20.88 -14.01
C GLN A 236 12.15 19.86 -14.83
N GLU A 237 12.82 19.15 -15.75
CA GLU A 237 12.20 18.13 -16.59
C GLU A 237 11.57 16.99 -15.76
N GLN A 238 12.11 16.70 -14.58
CA GLN A 238 11.55 15.69 -13.67
C GLN A 238 10.24 16.16 -13.03
N VAL A 239 10.12 17.46 -12.76
CA VAL A 239 8.89 18.09 -12.26
C VAL A 239 7.86 18.20 -13.38
N ASP A 240 8.29 18.52 -14.59
CA ASP A 240 7.42 18.60 -15.76
C ASP A 240 6.85 17.22 -16.11
N GLU A 241 7.62 16.15 -15.92
CA GLU A 241 7.14 14.77 -16.05
C GLU A 241 6.04 14.44 -15.04
N VAL A 242 6.14 14.92 -13.80
CA VAL A 242 5.07 14.78 -12.80
C VAL A 242 3.81 15.49 -13.27
N LEU A 243 3.92 16.71 -13.80
CA LEU A 243 2.77 17.45 -14.32
C LEU A 243 2.13 16.73 -15.52
N LEU A 244 2.95 16.23 -16.44
CA LEU A 244 2.49 15.54 -17.65
C LEU A 244 1.80 14.21 -17.32
N LYS A 245 2.43 13.39 -16.47
CA LYS A 245 1.97 12.04 -16.14
C LYS A 245 1.03 12.01 -14.94
N LYS A 246 0.85 13.15 -14.25
CA LYS A 246 0.07 13.29 -13.02
C LYS A 246 0.42 12.21 -12.00
N THR A 247 1.70 12.05 -11.73
CA THR A 247 2.21 11.00 -10.84
C THR A 247 2.24 11.48 -9.41
N HIS A 248 2.21 10.51 -8.49
CA HIS A 248 2.41 10.67 -7.08
C HIS A 248 3.72 11.46 -6.79
N HIS A 249 3.64 12.51 -5.95
CA HIS A 249 4.76 13.41 -5.57
C HIS A 249 4.57 14.03 -4.17
N ASN A 250 5.64 14.64 -3.64
CA ASN A 250 5.57 15.50 -2.47
C ASN A 250 5.75 16.97 -2.89
N VAL A 251 5.03 17.88 -2.24
CA VAL A 251 5.09 19.32 -2.51
C VAL A 251 5.25 20.11 -1.22
N GLY A 252 6.28 20.94 -1.16
CA GLY A 252 6.64 21.81 -0.03
C GLY A 252 6.16 23.23 -0.27
N ILE A 253 5.11 23.62 0.47
CA ILE A 253 4.52 24.96 0.42
C ILE A 253 5.34 25.91 1.27
N GLY A 254 5.69 27.06 0.70
CA GLY A 254 6.52 28.09 1.33
C GLY A 254 5.79 29.43 1.48
N GLY A 255 6.43 30.40 2.14
CA GLY A 255 5.82 31.70 2.43
C GLY A 255 5.36 32.49 1.21
N GLY A 256 6.03 32.40 0.05
CA GLY A 256 5.66 33.17 -1.14
C GLY A 256 4.55 32.57 -2.00
N ASN A 257 4.10 31.34 -1.73
CA ASN A 257 2.98 30.71 -2.44
C ASN A 257 1.86 30.19 -1.53
N VAL A 258 2.01 30.33 -0.21
CA VAL A 258 0.97 29.99 0.77
C VAL A 258 -0.36 30.67 0.48
N ALA A 259 -0.37 31.95 0.06
CA ALA A 259 -1.61 32.68 -0.16
C ALA A 259 -2.45 32.07 -1.29
N GLU A 260 -1.79 31.59 -2.35
CA GLU A 260 -2.46 30.94 -3.46
C GLU A 260 -2.88 29.51 -3.08
N PHE A 261 -2.00 28.76 -2.40
CA PHE A 261 -2.35 27.44 -1.86
C PHE A 261 -3.60 27.49 -0.96
N ALA A 262 -3.62 28.47 -0.06
CA ALA A 262 -4.73 28.73 0.86
C ALA A 262 -6.02 29.15 0.15
N ARG A 263 -5.91 29.85 -1.00
CA ARG A 263 -7.07 30.25 -1.81
C ARG A 263 -7.76 29.06 -2.46
N MET A 264 -6.99 28.06 -2.91
CA MET A 264 -7.53 26.92 -3.66
C MET A 264 -7.97 25.76 -2.76
N THR A 265 -7.52 25.71 -1.51
CA THR A 265 -7.90 24.65 -0.58
C THR A 265 -9.36 24.80 -0.17
N THR A 266 -10.18 23.81 -0.53
CA THR A 266 -11.63 23.85 -0.30
C THR A 266 -12.04 23.18 1.00
N ALA A 267 -11.26 22.20 1.48
CA ALA A 267 -11.51 21.53 2.76
C ALA A 267 -10.21 21.02 3.38
N ILE A 268 -10.22 20.93 4.71
CA ILE A 268 -9.17 20.30 5.51
C ILE A 268 -9.87 19.44 6.55
N GLU A 269 -9.51 18.16 6.63
CA GLU A 269 -10.07 17.21 7.59
C GLU A 269 -8.97 16.34 8.20
N GLU A 270 -9.20 15.85 9.41
CA GLU A 270 -8.35 14.83 10.01
C GLU A 270 -8.67 13.46 9.43
N ILE A 271 -7.63 12.68 9.15
CA ILE A 271 -7.76 11.29 8.73
C ILE A 271 -7.76 10.40 9.95
N ASP A 272 -8.86 9.69 10.14
CA ASP A 272 -8.95 8.64 11.15
C ASP A 272 -7.86 7.59 10.96
N LYS A 273 -7.26 7.15 12.06
CA LYS A 273 -6.22 6.13 12.04
C LYS A 273 -6.64 4.85 11.32
N SER A 274 -7.90 4.42 11.48
CA SER A 274 -8.44 3.24 10.77
C SER A 274 -8.42 3.40 9.25
N ARG A 275 -8.68 4.60 8.73
CA ARG A 275 -8.64 4.90 7.30
C ARG A 275 -7.21 4.86 6.76
N LEU A 276 -6.24 5.36 7.53
CA LEU A 276 -4.82 5.24 7.19
C LEU A 276 -4.38 3.76 7.18
N ASP A 277 -4.70 3.02 8.25
CA ASP A 277 -4.33 1.61 8.38
C ASP A 277 -4.98 0.77 7.26
N GLN A 278 -6.23 1.06 6.88
CA GLN A 278 -6.89 0.43 5.73
C GLN A 278 -6.20 0.77 4.41
N ALA A 279 -5.84 2.04 4.17
CA ALA A 279 -5.14 2.42 2.95
C ALA A 279 -3.79 1.70 2.80
N VAL A 280 -3.06 1.53 3.92
CA VAL A 280 -1.82 0.74 3.96
C VAL A 280 -2.10 -0.73 3.64
N ALA A 281 -3.15 -1.31 4.23
CA ALA A 281 -3.55 -2.70 3.97
C ALA A 281 -3.95 -2.93 2.50
N ASP A 282 -4.72 -2.01 1.91
CA ASP A 282 -5.16 -2.08 0.51
C ASP A 282 -3.98 -1.96 -0.44
N SER A 283 -3.04 -1.05 -0.16
CA SER A 283 -1.80 -0.91 -0.93
C SER A 283 -0.95 -2.18 -0.88
N LYS A 284 -0.83 -2.79 0.30
CA LYS A 284 -0.18 -4.09 0.50
C LYS A 284 -0.86 -5.18 -0.32
N ALA A 285 -2.19 -5.28 -0.27
CA ALA A 285 -2.96 -6.28 -0.98
C ALA A 285 -2.82 -6.12 -2.51
N ALA A 286 -2.93 -4.89 -3.03
CA ALA A 286 -2.79 -4.59 -4.45
C ALA A 286 -1.39 -4.92 -4.98
N MET A 287 -0.35 -4.55 -4.23
CA MET A 287 1.03 -4.91 -4.59
C MET A 287 1.22 -6.43 -4.58
N THR A 288 0.75 -7.12 -3.54
CA THR A 288 0.82 -8.59 -3.45
C THR A 288 0.11 -9.26 -4.63
N ALA A 289 -1.08 -8.79 -5.01
CA ALA A 289 -1.78 -9.31 -6.18
C ALA A 289 -0.97 -9.11 -7.49
N SER A 290 -0.34 -7.94 -7.66
CA SER A 290 0.55 -7.65 -8.80
C SER A 290 1.79 -8.54 -8.83
N LEU A 291 2.36 -8.83 -7.66
CA LEU A 291 3.47 -9.77 -7.49
C LEU A 291 3.04 -11.17 -7.94
N ILE A 292 1.98 -11.72 -7.34
CA ILE A 292 1.45 -13.06 -7.63
C ILE A 292 1.10 -13.22 -9.11
N SER A 293 0.44 -12.22 -9.72
CA SER A 293 0.11 -12.22 -11.15
C SER A 293 1.37 -12.31 -12.02
N GLY A 294 2.43 -11.58 -11.66
CA GLY A 294 3.73 -11.68 -12.33
C GLY A 294 4.41 -13.04 -12.18
N LEU A 295 4.30 -13.66 -11.00
CA LEU A 295 4.84 -15.00 -10.74
C LEU A 295 4.15 -16.11 -11.55
N ASN A 296 2.89 -15.92 -11.93
CA ASN A 296 2.11 -16.88 -12.70
C ASN A 296 2.23 -16.67 -14.22
N SER A 297 2.70 -15.51 -14.66
CA SER A 297 2.80 -15.13 -16.08
C SER A 297 4.19 -15.37 -16.70
N SER A 298 5.14 -15.92 -15.93
CA SER A 298 6.53 -16.16 -16.34
C SER A 298 7.06 -17.50 -15.89
#